data_AF-A0A7K1K0L0-F1
#
_entry.id   AF-A0A7K1K0L0-F1
#
_cell.length_a   1.000
_cell.length_b   1.000
_cell.length_c   1.000
_cell.angle_alpha   90.00
_cell.angle_beta   90.00
_cell.angle_gamma   90.00
#
_symmetry.space_group_name_H-M   'P 1'
#
loop_
_entity.id
_entity.type
_entity.pdbx_description
1 polymer ?
#
loop_
_entity_poly.entity_id
_entity_poly.type
_entity_poly.pdbx_seq_one_letter_code
_entity_poly.pdbx_strand_id
1 'polypeptide(L)'
;MSDKRTSLDDVVAELRSGMTIGLGGWGSRRKPMAFVRAILRSDIKDLTVVTYGGPDLGLLCSAGKVKKAYYGFVSLDSPPFYDPWFAKARTTGAIESREMDEGMVKCGLEAAAARLPFLPIRAGLGSDVMNFWGDELKTVTSPYADNETLVAMPALNLDAAFVHLNLGDATGNAAYTGVDPYFDDLYCMAAERRYLSVEKVVSTEELVKSVPLQSLLLNRMMVDKVVEAPGGAHFTIGAADYGRDEKFQRHYAEAAADPETWQKFVDTYLSGSEEDYQAAVKRFGDEQLARRADNGGQKS
;
A
#
# COMPACT_ATOMS: atom_id res chain seq x y z
N MET A 1 8.46 -28.40 2.02
CA MET A 1 8.05 -27.08 1.46
C MET A 1 9.14 -26.09 1.82
N SER A 2 9.47 -25.13 0.96
CA SER A 2 10.55 -24.17 1.24
C SER A 2 10.10 -23.17 2.32
N ASP A 3 10.98 -22.89 3.27
CA ASP A 3 10.82 -21.76 4.19
C ASP A 3 11.05 -20.45 3.42
N LYS A 4 10.06 -19.57 3.44
CA LYS A 4 10.06 -18.28 2.73
C LYS A 4 10.30 -17.09 3.67
N ARG A 5 10.53 -17.35 4.96
CA ARG A 5 10.75 -16.27 5.94
C ARG A 5 12.05 -15.53 5.64
N THR A 6 12.02 -14.22 5.77
CA THR A 6 13.15 -13.32 5.48
C THR A 6 12.99 -12.00 6.25
N SER A 7 13.98 -11.11 6.20
CA SER A 7 13.86 -9.75 6.76
C SER A 7 13.32 -8.72 5.76
N LEU A 8 12.88 -7.55 6.27
CA LEU A 8 12.50 -6.40 5.42
C LEU A 8 13.65 -5.97 4.50
N ASP A 9 14.88 -5.94 5.02
CA ASP A 9 16.05 -5.45 4.29
C ASP A 9 16.48 -6.44 3.19
N ASP A 10 16.32 -7.75 3.40
CA ASP A 10 16.54 -8.76 2.35
C ASP A 10 15.56 -8.58 1.19
N VAL A 11 14.29 -8.28 1.48
CA VAL A 11 13.28 -7.99 0.45
C VAL A 11 13.68 -6.76 -0.34
N VAL A 12 14.08 -5.67 0.34
CA VAL A 12 14.50 -4.44 -0.33
C VAL A 12 15.75 -4.65 -1.19
N ALA A 13 16.67 -5.53 -0.79
CA ALA A 13 17.86 -5.87 -1.58
C ALA A 13 17.54 -6.57 -2.92
N GLU A 14 16.34 -7.14 -3.08
CA GLU A 14 15.89 -7.72 -4.34
C GLU A 14 15.31 -6.69 -5.33
N LEU A 15 15.01 -5.48 -4.85
CA LEU A 15 14.39 -4.42 -5.64
C LEU A 15 15.41 -3.60 -6.42
N ARG A 16 14.95 -2.93 -7.48
CA ARG A 16 15.77 -2.08 -8.34
C ARG A 16 15.04 -0.77 -8.65
N SER A 17 15.80 0.30 -8.83
CA SER A 17 15.26 1.56 -9.34
C SER A 17 14.59 1.35 -10.71
N GLY A 18 13.51 2.07 -10.97
CA GLY A 18 12.73 1.93 -12.21
C GLY A 18 11.65 0.83 -12.18
N MET A 19 11.58 0.01 -11.13
CA MET A 19 10.55 -1.03 -11.01
C MET A 19 9.13 -0.45 -10.95
N THR A 20 8.18 -1.20 -11.50
CA THR A 20 6.75 -1.05 -11.28
C THR A 20 6.34 -1.88 -10.08
N ILE A 21 5.93 -1.21 -9.00
CA ILE A 21 5.56 -1.87 -7.75
C ILE A 21 4.07 -1.67 -7.42
N GLY A 22 3.43 -2.74 -6.95
CA GLY A 22 2.07 -2.71 -6.42
C GLY A 22 2.07 -2.66 -4.89
N LEU A 23 1.26 -1.76 -4.32
CA LEU A 23 1.09 -1.63 -2.88
C LEU A 23 -0.35 -1.98 -2.51
N GLY A 24 -0.52 -3.09 -1.78
CA GLY A 24 -1.81 -3.55 -1.27
C GLY A 24 -2.43 -2.61 -0.23
N GLY A 25 -3.50 -3.09 0.41
CA GLY A 25 -4.37 -2.27 1.23
C GLY A 25 -5.13 -1.21 0.44
N TRP A 26 -5.76 -0.28 1.14
CA TRP A 26 -6.64 0.72 0.55
C TRP A 26 -6.65 2.02 1.35
N GLY A 27 -6.22 3.14 0.76
CA GLY A 27 -6.17 4.41 1.49
C GLY A 27 -5.31 4.29 2.74
N SER A 28 -5.84 4.69 3.90
CA SER A 28 -5.18 4.47 5.20
C SER A 28 -5.73 3.22 5.89
N ARG A 29 -5.67 2.08 5.18
CA ARG A 29 -6.15 0.78 5.68
C ARG A 29 -5.22 -0.33 5.21
N ARG A 30 -4.66 -1.08 6.18
CA ARG A 30 -3.77 -2.23 6.04
C ARG A 30 -2.67 -2.05 4.99
N LYS A 31 -2.09 -0.85 4.93
CA LYS A 31 -0.97 -0.58 4.02
C LYS A 31 0.28 -1.31 4.50
N PRO A 32 1.14 -1.81 3.59
CA PRO A 32 2.41 -2.45 3.96
C PRO A 32 3.48 -1.43 4.40
N MET A 33 3.18 -0.65 5.44
CA MET A 33 3.96 0.53 5.82
C MET A 33 5.39 0.19 6.27
N ALA A 34 5.62 -0.98 6.86
CA ALA A 34 6.97 -1.46 7.19
C ALA A 34 7.83 -1.67 5.94
N PHE A 35 7.26 -2.22 4.86
CA PHE A 35 7.96 -2.29 3.56
C PHE A 35 8.20 -0.91 2.97
N VAL A 36 7.21 -0.01 3.06
CA VAL A 36 7.37 1.38 2.58
C VAL A 36 8.53 2.06 3.32
N ARG A 37 8.60 1.95 4.65
CA ARG A 37 9.72 2.48 5.45
C ARG A 37 11.05 1.83 5.06
N ALA A 38 11.08 0.53 4.80
CA ALA A 38 12.29 -0.15 4.34
C ALA A 38 12.76 0.35 2.96
N ILE A 39 11.83 0.57 2.02
CA ILE A 39 12.13 1.20 0.73
C ILE A 39 12.63 2.65 0.93
N LEU A 40 12.07 3.38 1.90
CA LEU A 40 12.50 4.75 2.23
C LEU A 40 13.98 4.82 2.62
N ARG A 41 14.49 3.82 3.36
CA ARG A 41 15.90 3.73 3.78
C ARG A 41 16.88 3.38 2.66
N SER A 42 16.39 2.81 1.56
CA SER A 42 17.24 2.40 0.43
C SER A 42 17.60 3.58 -0.48
N ASP A 43 18.49 3.34 -1.44
CA ASP A 43 18.80 4.26 -2.54
C ASP A 43 17.87 4.10 -3.77
N ILE A 44 16.89 3.18 -3.70
CA ILE A 44 15.94 2.89 -4.78
C ILE A 44 15.11 4.12 -5.10
N LYS A 45 14.96 4.42 -6.39
CA LYS A 45 14.22 5.57 -6.91
C LYS A 45 13.58 5.26 -8.26
N ASP A 46 12.99 6.29 -8.86
CA ASP A 46 12.37 6.22 -10.19
C ASP A 46 11.27 5.16 -10.31
N LEU A 47 10.58 4.85 -9.20
CA LEU A 47 9.56 3.82 -9.12
C LEU A 47 8.29 4.23 -9.88
N THR A 48 7.69 3.25 -10.54
CA THR A 48 6.29 3.32 -10.97
C THR A 48 5.43 2.65 -9.90
N VAL A 49 4.47 3.36 -9.31
CA VAL A 49 3.65 2.82 -8.20
C VAL A 49 2.22 2.58 -8.66
N VAL A 50 1.69 1.39 -8.41
CA VAL A 50 0.28 1.01 -8.61
C VAL A 50 -0.37 0.83 -7.25
N THR A 51 -1.37 1.64 -6.90
CA THR A 51 -1.94 1.63 -5.54
C THR A 51 -3.35 2.21 -5.46
N TYR A 52 -4.14 1.70 -4.52
CA TYR A 52 -5.23 2.45 -3.91
C TYR A 52 -4.64 3.36 -2.83
N GLY A 53 -4.22 4.57 -3.24
CA GLY A 53 -3.22 5.34 -2.52
C GLY A 53 -3.66 5.91 -1.17
N GLY A 54 -2.73 5.97 -0.24
CA GLY A 54 -2.85 6.69 1.03
C GLY A 54 -1.46 7.15 1.50
N PRO A 55 -1.11 6.99 2.80
CA PRO A 55 0.17 7.45 3.33
C PRO A 55 1.38 6.66 2.81
N ASP A 56 1.15 5.48 2.23
CA ASP A 56 2.17 4.69 1.52
C ASP A 56 2.76 5.48 0.35
N LEU A 57 1.90 6.00 -0.53
CA LEU A 57 2.32 6.80 -1.67
C LEU A 57 2.89 8.15 -1.23
N GLY A 58 2.29 8.77 -0.20
CA GLY A 58 2.77 10.02 0.39
C GLY A 58 4.22 9.92 0.88
N LEU A 59 4.55 8.88 1.66
CA LEU A 59 5.93 8.65 2.12
C LEU A 59 6.91 8.44 0.96
N LEU A 60 6.55 7.66 -0.06
CA LEU A 60 7.41 7.48 -1.23
C LEU A 60 7.62 8.80 -2.00
N CYS A 61 6.58 9.63 -2.12
CA CYS A 61 6.67 10.97 -2.70
C CYS A 61 7.57 11.90 -1.87
N SER A 62 7.48 11.85 -0.53
CA SER A 62 8.31 12.66 0.36
C SER A 62 9.81 12.43 0.18
N ALA A 63 10.18 11.20 -0.18
CA ALA A 63 11.56 10.78 -0.41
C ALA A 63 11.98 10.88 -1.89
N GLY A 64 11.13 11.44 -2.77
CA GLY A 64 11.43 11.57 -4.21
C GLY A 64 11.61 10.23 -4.93
N LYS A 65 10.99 9.14 -4.43
CA LYS A 65 11.17 7.79 -4.97
C LYS A 65 10.24 7.45 -6.12
N VAL A 66 9.17 8.22 -6.30
CA VAL A 66 8.12 7.98 -7.31
C VAL A 66 8.42 8.80 -8.56
N LYS A 67 8.44 8.14 -9.72
CA LYS A 67 8.47 8.77 -11.05
C LYS A 67 7.10 8.80 -11.70
N LYS A 68 6.33 7.70 -11.58
CA LYS A 68 5.00 7.54 -12.17
C LYS A 68 4.06 6.87 -11.18
N ALA A 69 2.78 7.24 -11.18
CA ALA A 69 1.77 6.63 -10.31
C ALA A 69 0.49 6.30 -11.07
N TYR A 70 0.03 5.05 -10.91
CA TYR A 70 -1.26 4.52 -11.34
C TYR A 70 -2.15 4.35 -10.11
N TYR A 71 -3.24 5.09 -10.02
CA TYR A 71 -4.08 5.10 -8.82
C TYR A 71 -5.54 5.44 -9.13
N GLY A 72 -6.45 4.89 -8.33
CA GLY A 72 -7.88 5.22 -8.36
C GLY A 72 -8.21 6.49 -7.55
N PHE A 73 -7.51 6.65 -6.42
CA PHE A 73 -7.56 7.83 -5.54
C PHE A 73 -6.31 7.86 -4.66
N VAL A 74 -6.11 8.96 -3.93
CA VAL A 74 -5.17 9.04 -2.81
C VAL A 74 -5.87 9.67 -1.61
N SER A 75 -6.00 8.93 -0.50
CA SER A 75 -6.75 9.37 0.68
C SER A 75 -6.14 8.86 1.99
N LEU A 76 -6.09 9.74 2.97
CA LEU A 76 -5.80 9.41 4.37
C LEU A 76 -7.03 8.87 5.12
N ASP A 77 -8.22 8.83 4.49
CA ASP A 77 -9.52 8.41 5.04
C ASP A 77 -10.05 9.20 6.26
N SER A 78 -9.23 10.03 6.90
CA SER A 78 -9.59 10.93 7.99
C SER A 78 -8.94 12.30 7.78
N PRO A 79 -9.44 13.38 8.40
CA PRO A 79 -8.89 14.72 8.25
C PRO A 79 -7.35 14.76 8.44
N PRO A 80 -6.60 15.40 7.52
CA PRO A 80 -7.05 16.33 6.49
C PRO A 80 -7.54 15.70 5.16
N PHE A 81 -7.73 14.38 5.11
CA PHE A 81 -8.16 13.55 3.97
C PHE A 81 -7.14 13.47 2.83
N TYR A 82 -6.63 14.60 2.35
CA TYR A 82 -5.60 14.61 1.32
C TYR A 82 -4.23 14.32 1.92
N ASP A 83 -3.46 13.46 1.24
CA ASP A 83 -2.05 13.26 1.61
C ASP A 83 -1.22 14.47 1.16
N PRO A 84 -0.53 15.18 2.07
CA PRO A 84 0.17 16.43 1.74
C PRO A 84 1.40 16.22 0.85
N TRP A 85 2.09 15.08 0.96
CA TRP A 85 3.28 14.79 0.16
C TRP A 85 2.92 14.40 -1.27
N PHE A 86 1.85 13.62 -1.44
CA PHE A 86 1.28 13.36 -2.76
C PHE A 86 0.78 14.64 -3.41
N ALA A 87 0.04 15.49 -2.68
CA ALA A 87 -0.45 16.77 -3.20
C ALA A 87 0.70 17.68 -3.66
N LYS A 88 1.79 17.75 -2.88
CA LYS A 88 3.00 18.48 -3.25
C LYS A 88 3.66 17.91 -4.50
N ALA A 89 3.79 16.58 -4.61
CA ALA A 89 4.36 15.94 -5.80
C ALA A 89 3.53 16.20 -7.07
N ARG A 90 2.19 16.16 -6.96
CA ARG A 90 1.27 16.47 -8.07
C ARG A 90 1.38 17.94 -8.51
N THR A 91 1.29 18.87 -7.57
CA THR A 91 1.27 20.31 -7.87
C THR A 91 2.60 20.86 -8.38
N THR A 92 3.72 20.20 -8.05
CA THR A 92 5.05 20.56 -8.56
C THR A 92 5.41 19.85 -9.87
N GLY A 93 4.57 18.93 -10.36
CA GLY A 93 4.87 18.13 -11.54
C GLY A 93 5.98 17.10 -11.34
N ALA A 94 6.28 16.73 -10.09
CA ALA A 94 7.35 15.78 -9.76
C ALA A 94 7.02 14.33 -10.15
N ILE A 95 5.75 14.00 -10.33
CA ILE A 95 5.29 12.67 -10.73
C ILE A 95 4.43 12.72 -12.00
N GLU A 96 4.62 11.74 -12.85
CA GLU A 96 3.68 11.43 -13.94
C GLU A 96 2.47 10.69 -13.36
N SER A 97 1.25 11.13 -13.68
CA SER A 97 0.03 10.53 -13.12
C SER A 97 -0.79 9.85 -14.20
N ARG A 98 -1.15 8.59 -13.92
CA ARG A 98 -2.14 7.80 -14.65
C ARG A 98 -3.31 7.56 -13.73
N GLU A 99 -3.95 8.67 -13.35
CA GLU A 99 -5.17 8.67 -12.58
C GLU A 99 -6.28 7.96 -13.36
N MET A 100 -7.04 7.12 -12.69
CA MET A 100 -8.11 6.32 -13.28
C MET A 100 -9.27 6.15 -12.28
N ASP A 101 -10.38 5.58 -12.73
CA ASP A 101 -11.44 5.16 -11.82
C ASP A 101 -10.97 4.00 -10.91
N GLU A 102 -11.46 3.91 -9.67
CA GLU A 102 -11.03 2.85 -8.74
C GLU A 102 -11.31 1.43 -9.27
N GLY A 103 -12.38 1.25 -10.04
CA GLY A 103 -12.73 -0.02 -10.68
C GLY A 103 -11.79 -0.37 -11.83
N MET A 104 -11.14 0.62 -12.45
CA MET A 104 -10.12 0.39 -13.47
C MET A 104 -8.84 -0.19 -12.87
N VAL A 105 -8.45 0.20 -11.65
CA VAL A 105 -7.29 -0.41 -10.95
C VAL A 105 -7.53 -1.91 -10.76
N LYS A 106 -8.70 -2.27 -10.21
CA LYS A 106 -9.11 -3.67 -10.05
C LYS A 106 -9.06 -4.40 -11.40
N CYS A 107 -9.69 -3.83 -12.44
CA CYS A 107 -9.76 -4.42 -13.76
C CYS A 107 -8.37 -4.65 -14.39
N GLY A 108 -7.45 -3.69 -14.23
CA GLY A 108 -6.07 -3.82 -14.70
C GLY A 108 -5.28 -4.90 -13.95
N LEU A 109 -5.49 -5.04 -12.63
CA LEU A 109 -4.89 -6.13 -11.85
C LEU A 109 -5.49 -7.50 -12.22
N GLU A 110 -6.81 -7.58 -12.45
CA GLU A 110 -7.47 -8.79 -12.92
C GLU A 110 -6.95 -9.23 -14.30
N ALA A 111 -6.74 -8.27 -15.22
CA ALA A 111 -6.15 -8.55 -16.52
C ALA A 111 -4.72 -9.11 -16.39
N ALA A 112 -3.89 -8.50 -15.55
CA ALA A 112 -2.54 -8.98 -15.26
C ALA A 112 -2.53 -10.37 -14.62
N ALA A 113 -3.35 -10.60 -13.60
CA ALA A 113 -3.51 -11.89 -12.92
C ALA A 113 -3.94 -13.01 -13.90
N ALA A 114 -4.81 -12.68 -14.85
CA ALA A 114 -5.26 -13.60 -15.90
C ALA A 114 -4.26 -13.76 -17.06
N ARG A 115 -3.17 -12.97 -17.08
CA ARG A 115 -2.21 -12.86 -18.19
C ARG A 115 -2.88 -12.45 -19.52
N LEU A 116 -3.90 -11.61 -19.42
CA LEU A 116 -4.58 -11.00 -20.56
C LEU A 116 -3.99 -9.60 -20.80
N PRO A 117 -3.87 -9.14 -22.06
CA PRO A 117 -3.31 -7.82 -22.34
C PRO A 117 -4.20 -6.67 -21.87
N PHE A 118 -5.52 -6.89 -21.81
CA PHE A 118 -6.51 -5.93 -21.33
C PHE A 118 -7.80 -6.63 -20.91
N LEU A 119 -8.67 -5.92 -20.18
CA LEU A 119 -10.06 -6.27 -19.98
C LEU A 119 -10.97 -5.09 -20.37
N PRO A 120 -12.15 -5.34 -20.97
CA PRO A 120 -13.09 -4.27 -21.32
C PRO A 120 -13.80 -3.75 -20.08
N ILE A 121 -13.89 -2.43 -19.91
CA ILE A 121 -14.60 -1.77 -18.81
C ILE A 121 -15.31 -0.49 -19.29
N ARG A 122 -16.46 -0.16 -18.66
CA ARG A 122 -17.21 1.06 -18.99
C ARG A 122 -16.64 2.31 -18.31
N ALA A 123 -16.11 2.15 -17.09
CA ALA A 123 -15.46 3.23 -16.35
C ALA A 123 -14.35 3.89 -17.16
N GLY A 124 -14.25 5.22 -17.07
CA GLY A 124 -13.34 6.05 -17.86
C GLY A 124 -13.95 6.68 -19.11
N LEU A 125 -14.99 6.07 -19.72
CA LEU A 125 -15.67 6.69 -20.85
C LEU A 125 -16.40 7.98 -20.43
N GLY A 126 -16.19 9.05 -21.18
CA GLY A 126 -16.85 10.35 -20.95
C GLY A 126 -16.27 11.16 -19.79
N SER A 127 -15.20 10.69 -19.14
CA SER A 127 -14.44 11.44 -18.13
C SER A 127 -13.05 11.84 -18.64
N ASP A 128 -12.34 12.64 -17.85
CA ASP A 128 -10.95 13.04 -18.13
C ASP A 128 -9.92 11.92 -17.92
N VAL A 129 -10.33 10.72 -17.49
CA VAL A 129 -9.41 9.58 -17.36
C VAL A 129 -8.69 9.30 -18.69
N MET A 130 -9.38 9.43 -19.82
CA MET A 130 -8.75 9.27 -21.13
C MET A 130 -7.62 10.29 -21.36
N ASN A 131 -7.76 11.51 -20.85
CA ASN A 131 -6.75 12.57 -20.98
C ASN A 131 -5.54 12.35 -20.06
N PHE A 132 -5.74 11.77 -18.86
CA PHE A 132 -4.63 11.40 -17.98
C PHE A 132 -3.68 10.37 -18.59
N TRP A 133 -4.22 9.52 -19.47
CA TRP A 133 -3.47 8.44 -20.12
C TRP A 133 -3.00 8.77 -21.52
N GLY A 134 -3.72 9.63 -22.25
CA GLY A 134 -3.45 9.90 -23.66
C GLY A 134 -3.48 8.60 -24.47
N ASP A 135 -2.49 8.40 -25.33
CA ASP A 135 -2.41 7.24 -26.23
C ASP A 135 -2.14 5.89 -25.51
N GLU A 136 -1.84 5.91 -24.20
CA GLU A 136 -1.66 4.70 -23.40
C GLU A 136 -2.98 3.96 -23.10
N LEU A 137 -4.12 4.66 -23.12
CA LEU A 137 -5.44 4.07 -22.85
C LEU A 137 -6.31 4.11 -24.09
N LYS A 138 -6.73 2.93 -24.55
CA LYS A 138 -7.47 2.76 -25.81
C LYS A 138 -8.86 2.20 -25.55
N THR A 139 -9.68 2.18 -26.59
CA THR A 139 -10.99 1.54 -26.57
C THR A 139 -10.98 0.23 -27.35
N VAL A 140 -11.99 -0.61 -27.09
CA VAL A 140 -12.25 -1.86 -27.80
C VAL A 140 -13.73 -1.94 -28.12
N THR A 141 -14.07 -2.37 -29.35
CA THR A 141 -15.45 -2.54 -29.79
C THR A 141 -15.85 -4.01 -29.72
N SER A 142 -17.02 -4.27 -29.14
CA SER A 142 -17.63 -5.60 -29.08
C SER A 142 -17.78 -6.19 -30.48
N PRO A 143 -17.39 -7.45 -30.71
CA PRO A 143 -17.62 -8.13 -31.97
C PRO A 143 -19.06 -8.67 -32.11
N TYR A 144 -19.92 -8.46 -31.10
CA TYR A 144 -21.30 -8.93 -31.07
C TYR A 144 -22.28 -7.84 -31.57
N ALA A 145 -23.56 -8.19 -31.70
CA ALA A 145 -24.57 -7.33 -32.32
C ALA A 145 -24.82 -5.99 -31.60
N ASP A 146 -24.45 -5.89 -30.32
CA ASP A 146 -24.54 -4.64 -29.55
C ASP A 146 -23.56 -3.57 -30.02
N ASN A 147 -22.43 -3.99 -30.63
CA ASN A 147 -21.34 -3.15 -31.13
C ASN A 147 -20.87 -2.09 -30.10
N GLU A 148 -20.98 -2.39 -28.81
CA GLU A 148 -20.59 -1.47 -27.73
C GLU A 148 -19.09 -1.21 -27.77
N THR A 149 -18.69 0.07 -27.65
CA THR A 149 -17.29 0.45 -27.51
C THR A 149 -17.00 0.79 -26.04
N LEU A 150 -16.02 0.08 -25.46
CA LEU A 150 -15.63 0.16 -24.05
C LEU A 150 -14.16 0.57 -23.92
N VAL A 151 -13.71 0.96 -22.72
CA VAL A 151 -12.27 1.14 -22.44
C VAL A 151 -11.60 -0.24 -22.43
N ALA A 152 -10.48 -0.37 -23.11
CA ALA A 152 -9.59 -1.52 -23.01
C ALA A 152 -8.58 -1.25 -21.90
N MET A 153 -8.94 -1.56 -20.65
CA MET A 153 -8.07 -1.31 -19.49
C MET A 153 -6.85 -2.24 -19.58
N PRO A 154 -5.63 -1.70 -19.79
CA PRO A 154 -4.44 -2.52 -19.94
C PRO A 154 -4.11 -3.26 -18.64
N ALA A 155 -3.47 -4.42 -18.78
CA ALA A 155 -2.94 -5.14 -17.62
C ALA A 155 -1.93 -4.30 -16.83
N LEU A 156 -2.15 -4.18 -15.53
CA LEU A 156 -1.23 -3.56 -14.59
C LEU A 156 -0.23 -4.62 -14.11
N ASN A 157 0.68 -5.03 -15.00
CA ASN A 157 1.75 -5.98 -14.68
C ASN A 157 2.78 -5.32 -13.74
N LEU A 158 3.20 -6.06 -12.72
CA LEU A 158 4.05 -5.53 -11.65
C LEU A 158 5.37 -6.32 -11.57
N ASP A 159 6.49 -5.62 -11.39
CA ASP A 159 7.77 -6.26 -11.08
C ASP A 159 7.75 -6.81 -9.64
N ALA A 160 7.11 -6.10 -8.72
CA ALA A 160 6.92 -6.54 -7.34
C ALA A 160 5.59 -6.10 -6.74
N ALA A 161 5.03 -6.91 -5.84
CA ALA A 161 3.88 -6.56 -5.01
C ALA A 161 4.22 -6.68 -3.52
N PHE A 162 3.73 -5.71 -2.75
CA PHE A 162 3.88 -5.67 -1.29
C PHE A 162 2.49 -5.64 -0.67
N VAL A 163 2.22 -6.59 0.22
CA VAL A 163 0.95 -6.68 0.94
C VAL A 163 1.19 -6.93 2.41
N HIS A 164 0.20 -6.57 3.23
CA HIS A 164 0.22 -6.83 4.66
C HIS A 164 -1.06 -7.54 5.08
N LEU A 165 -0.93 -8.66 5.79
CA LEU A 165 -2.05 -9.45 6.30
C LEU A 165 -1.87 -9.75 7.78
N ASN A 166 -2.90 -10.27 8.43
CA ASN A 166 -2.88 -10.44 9.88
C ASN A 166 -2.12 -11.70 10.28
N LEU A 167 -2.38 -12.82 9.60
CA LEU A 167 -1.75 -14.10 9.89
C LEU A 167 -1.15 -14.71 8.64
N GLY A 168 -0.02 -15.39 8.78
CA GLY A 168 0.55 -16.20 7.70
C GLY A 168 1.40 -17.34 8.21
N ASP A 169 1.75 -18.27 7.32
CA ASP A 169 2.71 -19.33 7.61
C ASP A 169 4.03 -19.13 6.87
N ALA A 170 5.05 -19.90 7.26
CA ALA A 170 6.38 -19.83 6.67
C ALA A 170 6.43 -20.21 5.17
N THR A 171 5.34 -20.74 4.60
CA THR A 171 5.26 -21.15 3.20
C THR A 171 4.48 -20.16 2.32
N GLY A 172 3.94 -19.10 2.91
CA GLY A 172 3.25 -18.02 2.23
C GLY A 172 1.73 -18.22 2.09
N ASN A 173 1.11 -19.13 2.84
CA ASN A 173 -0.34 -19.07 3.01
C ASN A 173 -0.66 -17.97 4.03
N ALA A 174 -1.69 -17.18 3.78
CA ALA A 174 -1.99 -16.03 4.65
C ALA A 174 -3.45 -15.64 4.64
N ALA A 175 -3.85 -14.99 5.72
CA ALA A 175 -5.22 -14.58 5.97
C ALA A 175 -5.33 -13.15 6.50
N TYR A 176 -6.38 -12.47 6.07
CA TYR A 176 -6.83 -11.23 6.70
C TYR A 176 -7.81 -11.55 7.84
N THR A 177 -7.87 -10.65 8.81
CA THR A 177 -8.97 -10.55 9.77
C THR A 177 -9.73 -9.25 9.53
N GLY A 178 -10.95 -9.16 10.06
CA GLY A 178 -11.84 -8.02 9.80
C GLY A 178 -12.71 -8.20 8.57
N VAL A 179 -13.21 -7.08 8.06
CA VAL A 179 -14.38 -7.07 7.15
C VAL A 179 -14.03 -7.09 5.67
N ASP A 180 -12.77 -6.86 5.29
CA ASP A 180 -12.39 -6.61 3.89
C ASP A 180 -11.02 -7.21 3.53
N PRO A 181 -10.93 -8.04 2.48
CA PRO A 181 -9.65 -8.51 1.92
C PRO A 181 -8.93 -7.42 1.11
N TYR A 182 -9.61 -6.33 0.75
CA TYR A 182 -9.18 -5.39 -0.30
C TYR A 182 -8.88 -6.13 -1.60
N PHE A 183 -7.71 -5.89 -2.19
CA PHE A 183 -7.29 -6.47 -3.47
C PHE A 183 -5.89 -7.08 -3.37
N ASP A 184 -5.49 -7.49 -2.17
CA ASP A 184 -4.12 -7.94 -1.86
C ASP A 184 -3.74 -9.20 -2.66
N ASP A 185 -4.70 -10.11 -2.89
CA ASP A 185 -4.54 -11.26 -3.76
C ASP A 185 -4.31 -10.87 -5.22
N LEU A 186 -5.04 -9.87 -5.73
CA LEU A 186 -4.87 -9.38 -7.09
C LEU A 186 -3.48 -8.75 -7.28
N TYR A 187 -2.99 -7.97 -6.32
CA TYR A 187 -1.61 -7.44 -6.36
C TYR A 187 -0.58 -8.56 -6.45
N CYS A 188 -0.73 -9.61 -5.62
CA CYS A 188 0.19 -10.75 -5.65
C CYS A 188 0.11 -11.53 -6.96
N MET A 189 -1.09 -11.73 -7.52
CA MET A 189 -1.27 -12.43 -8.78
C MET A 189 -0.78 -11.63 -10.00
N ALA A 190 -0.77 -10.30 -9.92
CA ALA A 190 -0.31 -9.41 -10.98
C ALA A 190 1.21 -9.19 -10.99
N ALA A 191 1.95 -9.72 -10.00
CA ALA A 191 3.37 -9.44 -9.80
C ALA A 191 4.31 -10.63 -10.05
N GLU A 192 5.51 -10.33 -10.53
CA GLU A 192 6.60 -11.32 -10.65
C GLU A 192 7.19 -11.69 -9.28
N ARG A 193 7.36 -10.71 -8.39
CA ARG A 193 7.89 -10.88 -7.04
C ARG A 193 6.83 -10.50 -6.01
N ARG A 194 6.49 -11.40 -5.08
CA ARG A 194 5.40 -11.16 -4.10
C ARG A 194 5.92 -11.22 -2.67
N TYR A 195 5.84 -10.09 -2.01
CA TYR A 195 6.35 -9.87 -0.67
C TYR A 195 5.19 -9.67 0.30
N LEU A 196 5.06 -10.62 1.22
CA LEU A 196 4.02 -10.61 2.24
C LEU A 196 4.65 -10.21 3.58
N SER A 197 4.09 -9.21 4.24
CA SER A 197 4.31 -8.97 5.66
C SER A 197 3.09 -9.43 6.45
N VAL A 198 3.30 -9.98 7.65
CA VAL A 198 2.22 -10.38 8.55
C VAL A 198 2.45 -9.90 9.97
N GLU A 199 1.38 -9.65 10.71
CA GLU A 199 1.47 -9.35 12.15
C GLU A 199 2.08 -10.53 12.92
N LYS A 200 1.72 -11.77 12.55
CA LYS A 200 2.26 -12.98 13.17
C LYS A 200 2.42 -14.13 12.18
N VAL A 201 3.57 -14.79 12.24
CA VAL A 201 3.79 -16.07 11.57
C VAL A 201 3.40 -17.22 12.49
N VAL A 202 2.54 -18.10 12.00
CA VAL A 202 2.03 -19.28 12.72
C VAL A 202 2.26 -20.55 11.91
N SER A 203 2.00 -21.71 12.52
CA SER A 203 1.99 -22.97 11.76
C SER A 203 0.80 -23.00 10.79
N THR A 204 0.90 -23.73 9.68
CA THR A 204 -0.22 -23.88 8.73
C THR A 204 -1.47 -24.45 9.41
N GLU A 205 -1.29 -25.38 10.38
CA GLU A 205 -2.40 -25.96 11.14
C GLU A 205 -3.10 -24.91 12.03
N GLU A 206 -2.33 -24.05 12.69
CA GLU A 206 -2.87 -22.94 13.49
C GLU A 206 -3.56 -21.90 12.60
N LEU A 207 -2.98 -21.56 11.43
CA LEU A 207 -3.56 -20.62 10.48
C LEU A 207 -4.96 -21.05 10.04
N VAL A 208 -5.11 -22.27 9.53
CA VAL A 208 -6.40 -22.76 8.99
C VAL A 208 -7.47 -22.98 10.06
N LYS A 209 -7.07 -23.09 11.33
CA LYS A 209 -7.99 -23.19 12.48
C LYS A 209 -8.38 -21.81 13.04
N SER A 210 -7.52 -20.81 12.87
CA SER A 210 -7.71 -19.46 13.43
C SER A 210 -8.68 -18.58 12.64
N VAL A 211 -8.90 -18.87 11.35
CA VAL A 211 -9.74 -18.06 10.46
C VAL A 211 -10.71 -18.91 9.63
N PRO A 212 -11.83 -18.35 9.17
CA PRO A 212 -12.68 -19.05 8.21
C PRO A 212 -11.96 -19.21 6.85
N LEU A 213 -12.35 -20.23 6.09
CA LEU A 213 -11.71 -20.54 4.79
C LEU A 213 -11.72 -19.37 3.80
N GLN A 214 -12.77 -18.55 3.82
CA GLN A 214 -12.90 -17.38 2.96
C GLN A 214 -11.87 -16.29 3.27
N SER A 215 -11.30 -16.29 4.48
CA SER A 215 -10.26 -15.36 4.89
C SER A 215 -8.85 -15.81 4.51
N LEU A 216 -8.66 -17.07 4.11
CA LEU A 216 -7.39 -17.58 3.56
C LEU A 216 -7.18 -17.04 2.14
N LEU A 217 -6.79 -15.77 2.07
CA LEU A 217 -6.73 -14.99 0.85
C LEU A 217 -5.56 -15.40 -0.05
N LEU A 218 -4.38 -15.64 0.54
CA LEU A 218 -3.18 -16.01 -0.22
C LEU A 218 -2.84 -17.47 0.00
N ASN A 219 -2.45 -18.13 -1.10
CA ASN A 219 -1.84 -19.45 -1.06
C ASN A 219 -0.36 -19.39 -1.42
N ARG A 220 0.37 -20.49 -1.14
CA ARG A 220 1.82 -20.61 -1.40
C ARG A 220 2.28 -20.26 -2.82
N MET A 221 1.42 -20.30 -3.83
CA MET A 221 1.80 -19.96 -5.22
C MET A 221 1.78 -18.46 -5.46
N MET A 222 1.22 -17.66 -4.55
CA MET A 222 1.05 -16.20 -4.64
C MET A 222 2.07 -15.42 -3.80
N VAL A 223 3.01 -16.09 -3.12
CA VAL A 223 3.97 -15.44 -2.21
C VAL A 223 5.36 -16.01 -2.42
N ASP A 224 6.39 -15.16 -2.49
CA ASP A 224 7.80 -15.58 -2.59
C ASP A 224 8.54 -15.43 -1.27
N LYS A 225 8.24 -14.37 -0.51
CA LYS A 225 8.82 -14.11 0.82
C LYS A 225 7.78 -13.71 1.84
N VAL A 226 8.03 -14.11 3.08
CA VAL A 226 7.20 -13.79 4.25
C VAL A 226 8.05 -13.03 5.27
N VAL A 227 7.55 -11.91 5.77
CA VAL A 227 8.19 -11.13 6.83
C VAL A 227 7.21 -11.04 8.01
N GLU A 228 7.66 -11.42 9.20
CA GLU A 228 6.91 -11.12 10.43
C GLU A 228 7.21 -9.67 10.82
N ALA A 229 6.20 -8.81 10.78
CA ALA A 229 6.31 -7.38 11.07
C ALA A 229 5.11 -6.94 11.93
N PRO A 230 5.16 -7.18 13.25
CA PRO A 230 4.13 -6.71 14.19
C PRO A 230 4.02 -5.18 14.15
N GLY A 231 2.81 -4.65 14.04
CA GLY A 231 2.56 -3.22 13.79
C GLY A 231 2.96 -2.78 12.38
N GLY A 232 3.11 -3.72 11.44
CA GLY A 232 3.67 -3.48 10.11
C GLY A 232 2.80 -2.59 9.23
N ALA A 233 1.49 -2.50 9.53
CA ALA A 233 0.58 -1.57 8.87
C ALA A 233 0.46 -0.20 9.55
N HIS A 234 1.06 -0.01 10.73
CA HIS A 234 1.02 1.27 11.43
C HIS A 234 1.57 2.40 10.53
N PHE A 235 0.89 3.55 10.42
CA PHE A 235 -0.23 4.06 11.23
C PHE A 235 -1.63 3.80 10.65
N THR A 236 -1.74 2.96 9.62
CA THR A 236 -3.04 2.60 9.00
C THR A 236 -3.81 1.57 9.82
N ILE A 237 -5.08 1.29 9.46
CA ILE A 237 -5.89 0.26 10.14
C ILE A 237 -5.26 -1.13 9.99
N GLY A 238 -4.98 -1.82 11.10
CA GLY A 238 -4.54 -3.23 11.16
C GLY A 238 -5.70 -4.24 11.31
N ALA A 239 -6.93 -3.81 11.05
CA ALA A 239 -8.17 -4.57 11.22
C ALA A 239 -8.42 -5.01 12.66
N ALA A 240 -8.49 -6.32 12.95
CA ALA A 240 -8.83 -6.81 14.28
C ALA A 240 -7.73 -6.55 15.32
N ASP A 241 -6.48 -6.37 14.87
CA ASP A 241 -5.32 -6.21 15.75
C ASP A 241 -5.23 -4.79 16.31
N TYR A 242 -5.50 -3.77 15.48
CA TYR A 242 -5.53 -2.37 15.88
C TYR A 242 -6.28 -1.48 14.89
N GLY A 243 -6.90 -0.42 15.40
CA GLY A 243 -7.47 0.66 14.59
C GLY A 243 -6.38 1.58 14.02
N ARG A 244 -6.78 2.56 13.21
CA ARG A 244 -5.87 3.61 12.71
C ARG A 244 -5.33 4.42 13.89
N ASP A 245 -4.03 4.72 13.90
CA ASP A 245 -3.50 5.73 14.82
C ASP A 245 -3.80 7.12 14.28
N GLU A 246 -4.99 7.62 14.58
CA GLU A 246 -5.48 8.93 14.13
C GLU A 246 -4.62 10.09 14.65
N LYS A 247 -3.94 9.93 15.80
CA LYS A 247 -3.06 10.97 16.34
C LYS A 247 -1.75 10.99 15.58
N PHE A 248 -1.17 9.83 15.31
CA PHE A 248 0.07 9.72 14.56
C PHE A 248 -0.12 10.10 13.08
N GLN A 249 -1.24 9.71 12.45
CA GLN A 249 -1.55 10.14 11.09
C GLN A 249 -1.68 11.67 10.98
N ARG A 250 -2.33 12.30 11.96
CA ARG A 250 -2.40 13.76 12.04
C ARG A 250 -1.00 14.37 12.21
N HIS A 251 -0.17 13.81 13.09
CA HIS A 251 1.19 14.25 13.29
C HIS A 251 2.04 14.15 11.99
N TYR A 252 1.90 13.06 11.24
CA TYR A 252 2.50 12.90 9.91
C TYR A 252 2.06 14.00 8.94
N ALA A 253 0.75 14.27 8.85
CA ALA A 253 0.22 15.26 7.93
C ALA A 253 0.63 16.70 8.32
N GLU A 254 0.64 17.02 9.61
CA GLU A 254 1.08 18.32 10.15
C GLU A 254 2.60 18.54 9.96
N ALA A 255 3.41 17.48 10.14
CA ALA A 255 4.85 17.55 9.92
C ALA A 255 5.22 17.81 8.46
N ALA A 256 4.35 17.49 7.49
CA ALA A 256 4.60 17.75 6.08
C ALA A 256 4.48 19.24 5.68
N ALA A 257 3.94 20.09 6.56
CA ALA A 257 3.65 21.49 6.24
C ALA A 257 4.91 22.38 6.16
N ASP A 258 5.99 22.03 6.87
CA ASP A 258 7.20 22.83 6.96
C ASP A 258 8.46 21.94 6.85
N PRO A 259 9.53 22.37 6.14
CA PRO A 259 10.74 21.57 6.00
C PRO A 259 11.42 21.20 7.32
N GLU A 260 11.40 22.06 8.34
CA GLU A 260 12.04 21.78 9.63
C GLU A 260 11.24 20.75 10.44
N THR A 261 9.90 20.86 10.42
CA THR A 261 9.05 19.87 11.10
C THR A 261 9.12 18.52 10.40
N TRP A 262 9.21 18.50 9.07
CA TRP A 262 9.43 17.27 8.32
C TRP A 262 10.78 16.65 8.62
N GLN A 263 11.86 17.43 8.66
CA GLN A 263 13.19 16.90 8.99
C GLN A 263 13.19 16.24 10.38
N LYS A 264 12.55 16.87 11.38
CA LYS A 264 12.39 16.26 12.72
C LYS A 264 11.60 14.95 12.66
N PHE A 265 10.55 14.88 11.84
CA PHE A 265 9.79 13.64 11.63
C PHE A 265 10.66 12.55 11.01
N VAL A 266 11.45 12.89 10.00
CA VAL A 266 12.39 11.95 9.34
C VAL A 266 13.44 11.46 10.34
N ASP A 267 14.09 12.36 11.07
CA ASP A 267 15.14 12.02 12.05
C ASP A 267 14.60 11.09 13.14
N THR A 268 13.35 11.31 13.57
CA THR A 268 12.73 10.56 14.67
C THR A 268 12.16 9.21 14.24
N TYR A 269 11.52 9.14 13.07
CA TYR A 269 10.68 8.01 12.68
C TYR A 269 11.19 7.24 11.45
N LEU A 270 11.99 7.85 10.57
CA LEU A 270 12.31 7.28 9.25
C LEU A 270 13.80 7.02 9.03
N SER A 271 14.67 7.45 9.95
CA SER A 271 16.13 7.33 9.83
C SER A 271 16.74 6.06 10.44
N GLY A 272 15.97 5.34 11.27
CA GLY A 272 16.39 4.10 11.93
C GLY A 272 15.74 2.86 11.31
N SER A 273 15.95 1.71 11.96
CA SER A 273 15.31 0.43 11.61
C SER A 273 13.79 0.45 11.84
N GLU A 274 13.11 -0.64 11.44
CA GLU A 274 11.69 -0.80 11.78
C GLU A 274 11.47 -0.88 13.31
N GLU A 275 12.40 -1.47 14.06
CA GLU A 275 12.33 -1.51 15.52
C GLU A 275 12.44 -0.11 16.13
N ASP A 276 13.33 0.74 15.59
CA ASP A 276 13.48 2.13 16.02
C ASP A 276 12.19 2.93 15.77
N TYR A 277 11.54 2.71 14.62
CA TYR A 277 10.22 3.30 14.31
C TYR A 277 9.17 2.89 15.35
N GLN A 278 9.01 1.59 15.60
CA GLN A 278 8.02 1.08 16.55
C GLN A 278 8.28 1.63 17.97
N ALA A 279 9.55 1.70 18.39
CA ALA A 279 9.93 2.30 19.67
C ALA A 279 9.62 3.80 19.73
N ALA A 280 9.84 4.55 18.64
CA ALA A 280 9.54 5.98 18.56
C ALA A 280 8.03 6.26 18.57
N VAL A 281 7.24 5.46 17.86
CA VAL A 281 5.76 5.52 17.88
C VAL A 281 5.24 5.25 19.29
N LYS A 282 5.76 4.22 19.98
CA LYS A 282 5.37 3.93 21.36
C LYS A 282 5.65 5.12 22.28
N ARG A 283 6.84 5.73 22.19
CA ARG A 283 7.17 6.95 22.96
C ARG A 283 6.21 8.09 22.67
N PHE A 284 5.88 8.33 21.40
CA PHE A 284 4.88 9.33 21.02
C PHE A 284 3.52 9.05 21.67
N GLY A 285 3.04 7.80 21.64
CA GLY A 285 1.80 7.40 22.30
C GLY A 285 1.81 7.66 23.82
N ASP A 286 2.90 7.26 24.49
CA ASP A 286 3.09 7.45 25.93
C ASP A 286 3.08 8.95 26.30
N GLU A 287 3.75 9.81 25.52
CA GLU A 287 3.73 11.26 25.71
C GLU A 287 2.34 11.89 25.52
N GLN A 288 1.58 11.43 24.53
CA GLN A 288 0.22 11.90 24.28
C GLN A 288 -0.74 11.52 25.42
N LEU A 289 -0.52 10.37 26.05
CA LEU A 289 -1.29 9.94 27.23
C LEU A 289 -0.94 10.79 28.46
N ALA A 290 0.35 11.04 28.70
CA ALA A 290 0.82 11.89 29.80
C ALA A 290 0.25 13.32 29.70
N ARG A 291 0.32 13.95 28.52
CA ARG A 291 -0.27 15.30 28.29
C ARG A 291 -1.77 15.36 28.55
N ARG A 292 -2.49 14.26 28.31
CA ARG A 292 -3.93 14.18 28.60
C ARG A 292 -4.20 14.06 30.10
N ALA A 293 -3.37 13.33 30.83
CA ALA A 293 -3.48 13.20 32.28
C ALA A 293 -3.24 14.56 32.97
N ASP A 294 -2.22 15.30 32.54
CA ASP A 294 -1.90 16.63 33.10
C ASP A 294 -3.01 17.67 32.82
N ASN A 295 -3.57 17.68 31.61
CA ASN A 295 -4.67 18.58 31.24
C ASN A 295 -6.02 18.16 31.86
N GLY A 296 -6.16 16.91 32.30
CA GLY A 296 -7.34 16.41 33.02
C GLY A 296 -7.37 16.79 34.50
N GLY A 297 -6.22 17.09 35.10
CA GLY A 297 -6.09 17.50 36.51
C GLY A 297 -6.35 19.00 36.79
N GLN A 298 -6.50 19.83 35.75
CA GLN A 298 -6.78 21.28 35.88
C GLN A 298 -8.28 21.64 35.76
N LYS A 299 -9.19 20.66 35.73
CA LYS A 299 -10.65 20.85 35.71
C LYS A 299 -11.36 20.26 36.95
N SER A 300 -10.81 20.49 38.14
CA SER A 300 -11.50 20.25 39.42
C SER A 300 -11.53 21.51 40.26
#